data_AF-A0A523A1X2-F1
#
_entry.id   AF-A0A523A1X2-F1
#
_cell.length_a   1.000
_cell.length_b   1.000
_cell.length_c   1.000
_cell.angle_alpha   90.00
_cell.angle_beta   90.00
_cell.angle_gamma   90.00
#
_symmetry.space_group_name_H-M   'P 1'
#
loop_
_entity.id
_entity.type
_entity.pdbx_description
1 polymer ?
#
loop_
_entity_poly.entity_id
_entity_poly.type
_entity_poly.pdbx_seq_one_letter_code
_entity_poly.pdbx_strand_id
1 'polypeptide(L)'
;MRFQAKHPQQLFEEIGGNLFHELLTASGAGKEKFRAQYLPVAERLAMVIQELPLERETFAEQGGALKFGLLSALTTLRLCDSVMFVPTATAETRMRVEPQYRFAAYCACLATVPLIVFHHLNVIVSGKPWSFLSSQPMLWDALARTGTYEVEWKPLSPSKPSAALGMLLLSGFFETGQWENIDPDAVRGMCDAINPAVIQPPGELALGKIVRLGQVKVRTAEQIRASTAFVPGGSSPTDAMVADAIKATTAENIMLEPIATPAAQSQEPEPRPIPQKIVEWANAVSHVKEMAGKDVVVLPDGTARVTVKALGHGVSVKEMYECIYSAGLVEKKEDRSVVVKARLAALFVKG
;
A
#
# COMPACT_ATOMS: atom_id res chain seq x y z
N MET A 1 23.72 -6.07 -5.84
CA MET A 1 23.95 -6.04 -4.37
C MET A 1 24.29 -7.46 -3.92
N ARG A 2 25.23 -7.66 -2.99
CA ARG A 2 25.66 -9.00 -2.54
C ARG A 2 25.28 -9.22 -1.08
N PHE A 3 24.75 -10.40 -0.77
CA PHE A 3 24.18 -10.75 0.52
C PHE A 3 24.72 -12.11 1.02
N GLN A 4 24.54 -12.37 2.31
CA GLN A 4 24.89 -13.63 2.95
C GLN A 4 23.62 -14.33 3.45
N ALA A 5 23.61 -15.66 3.39
CA ALA A 5 22.53 -16.45 3.95
C ALA A 5 22.52 -16.30 5.48
N LYS A 6 21.33 -16.11 6.06
CA LYS A 6 21.15 -16.03 7.51
C LYS A 6 20.04 -16.95 7.97
N HIS A 7 20.25 -17.56 9.13
CA HIS A 7 19.23 -18.37 9.77
C HIS A 7 18.01 -17.49 10.12
N PRO A 8 16.76 -17.97 9.99
CA PRO A 8 15.56 -17.18 10.29
C PRO A 8 15.58 -16.49 11.66
N GLN A 9 16.12 -17.15 12.69
CA GLN A 9 16.25 -16.56 14.03
C GLN A 9 17.11 -15.30 14.04
N GLN A 10 18.25 -15.32 13.34
CA GLN A 10 19.12 -14.16 13.22
C GLN A 10 18.42 -13.01 12.47
N LEU A 11 17.69 -13.34 11.39
CA LEU A 11 16.91 -12.36 10.64
C LEU A 11 15.84 -11.69 11.52
N PHE A 12 15.20 -12.46 12.41
CA PHE A 12 14.21 -11.93 13.34
C PHE A 12 14.82 -11.06 14.43
N GLU A 13 15.99 -11.42 14.95
CA GLU A 13 16.73 -10.60 15.92
C GLU A 13 17.15 -9.25 15.31
N GLU A 14 17.61 -9.26 14.06
CA GLU A 14 18.06 -8.06 13.34
C GLU A 14 16.92 -7.10 12.96
N ILE A 15 15.75 -7.64 12.60
CA ILE A 15 14.53 -6.81 12.43
C ILE A 15 14.18 -6.12 13.75
N GLY A 16 14.47 -6.80 14.87
CA GLY A 16 14.47 -6.23 16.19
C GLY A 16 13.08 -5.85 16.73
N GLY A 17 13.04 -5.69 18.05
CA GLY A 17 11.92 -5.11 18.80
C GLY A 17 10.88 -6.11 19.30
N ASN A 18 9.83 -5.56 19.91
CA ASN A 18 8.68 -6.29 20.44
C ASN A 18 7.74 -6.82 19.33
N LEU A 19 8.18 -6.90 18.07
CA LEU A 19 7.31 -7.20 16.92
C LEU A 19 6.62 -8.56 17.05
N PHE A 20 7.35 -9.62 17.42
CA PHE A 20 6.76 -10.94 17.63
C PHE A 20 5.83 -10.99 18.85
N HIS A 21 6.10 -10.18 19.87
CA HIS A 21 5.19 -10.01 21.01
C HIS A 21 3.91 -9.27 20.60
N GLU A 22 4.02 -8.25 19.75
CA GLU A 22 2.88 -7.53 19.17
C GLU A 22 2.08 -8.40 18.21
N LEU A 23 2.73 -9.22 17.38
CA LEU A 23 2.08 -10.21 16.51
C LEU A 23 1.34 -11.26 17.33
N LEU A 24 1.96 -11.78 18.39
CA LEU A 24 1.30 -12.70 19.32
C LEU A 24 0.04 -12.06 19.91
N THR A 25 0.15 -10.83 20.41
CA THR A 25 -0.96 -10.10 21.01
C THR A 25 -2.08 -9.86 20.00
N ALA A 26 -1.74 -9.35 18.80
CA ALA A 26 -2.70 -9.04 17.74
C ALA A 26 -3.34 -10.28 17.12
N SER A 27 -2.68 -11.45 17.15
CA SER A 27 -3.25 -12.69 16.63
C SER A 27 -4.47 -13.16 17.44
N GLY A 28 -4.51 -12.85 18.74
CA GLY A 28 -5.51 -13.37 19.68
C GLY A 28 -5.50 -14.90 19.83
N ALA A 29 -4.50 -15.61 19.28
CA ALA A 29 -4.47 -17.07 19.22
C ALA A 29 -3.96 -17.73 20.52
N GLY A 30 -3.29 -16.96 21.38
CA GLY A 30 -2.53 -17.48 22.52
C GLY A 30 -1.15 -18.01 22.12
N LYS A 31 -0.27 -18.16 23.11
CA LYS A 31 1.16 -18.45 22.90
C LYS A 31 1.42 -19.77 22.19
N GLU A 32 0.71 -20.83 22.56
CA GLU A 32 0.91 -22.16 22.00
C GLU A 32 0.49 -22.21 20.53
N LYS A 33 -0.71 -21.74 20.22
CA LYS A 33 -1.24 -21.71 18.85
C LYS A 33 -0.44 -20.75 17.96
N PHE A 34 0.02 -19.62 18.49
CA PHE A 34 0.90 -18.72 17.75
C PHE A 34 2.21 -19.40 17.36
N ARG A 35 2.85 -20.11 18.30
CA ARG A 35 4.08 -20.87 18.03
C ARG A 35 3.86 -22.02 17.05
N ALA A 36 2.72 -22.71 17.14
CA ALA A 36 2.42 -23.86 16.29
C ALA A 36 1.93 -23.49 14.88
N GLN A 37 1.28 -22.33 14.71
CA GLN A 37 0.61 -21.97 13.45
C GLN A 37 1.16 -20.71 12.80
N TYR A 38 1.38 -19.63 13.56
CA TYR A 38 1.76 -18.33 12.99
C TYR A 38 3.26 -18.20 12.78
N LEU A 39 4.06 -18.66 13.75
CA LEU A 39 5.51 -18.57 13.69
C LEU A 39 6.11 -19.36 12.51
N PRO A 40 5.68 -20.61 12.21
CA PRO A 40 6.23 -21.36 11.08
C PRO A 40 6.04 -20.66 9.73
N VAL A 41 4.94 -19.92 9.55
CA VAL A 41 4.69 -19.16 8.30
C VAL A 41 5.63 -17.95 8.19
N ALA A 42 5.95 -17.29 9.31
CA ALA A 42 6.97 -16.24 9.32
C ALA A 42 8.38 -16.79 9.06
N GLU A 43 8.71 -17.95 9.63
CA GLU A 43 9.98 -18.63 9.41
C GLU A 43 10.13 -19.04 7.94
N ARG A 44 9.07 -19.57 7.33
CA ARG A 44 9.02 -19.86 5.89
C ARG A 44 9.24 -18.60 5.07
N LEU A 45 8.59 -17.50 5.40
CA LEU A 45 8.87 -16.24 4.71
C LEU A 45 10.37 -15.90 4.80
N ALA A 46 10.96 -15.94 5.99
CA ALA A 46 12.38 -15.67 6.17
C ALA A 46 13.29 -16.64 5.38
N MET A 47 12.95 -17.92 5.29
CA MET A 47 13.67 -18.89 4.44
C MET A 47 13.53 -18.60 2.94
N VAL A 48 12.36 -18.15 2.50
CA VAL A 48 12.05 -17.84 1.09
C VAL A 48 12.77 -16.58 0.63
N ILE A 49 12.77 -15.53 1.46
CA ILE A 49 13.23 -14.19 1.03
C ILE A 49 14.54 -13.73 1.66
N GLN A 50 15.03 -14.36 2.73
CA GLN A 50 16.28 -13.97 3.40
C GLN A 50 16.33 -12.46 3.66
N GLU A 51 17.40 -11.78 3.25
CA GLU A 51 17.58 -10.34 3.39
C GLU A 51 17.22 -9.56 2.12
N LEU A 52 16.39 -10.12 1.23
CA LEU A 52 16.00 -9.42 0.01
C LEU A 52 15.32 -8.08 0.33
N PRO A 53 15.61 -7.02 -0.45
CA PRO A 53 14.80 -5.81 -0.43
C PRO A 53 13.42 -6.12 -1.03
N LEU A 54 12.43 -5.26 -0.80
CA LEU A 54 11.09 -5.47 -1.33
C LEU A 54 10.95 -4.96 -2.77
N GLU A 55 11.15 -3.66 -2.95
CA GLU A 55 11.00 -2.91 -4.19
C GLU A 55 11.82 -1.61 -4.11
N ARG A 56 11.93 -0.86 -5.21
CA ARG A 56 12.79 0.34 -5.27
C ARG A 56 12.27 1.52 -4.45
N GLU A 57 10.95 1.66 -4.38
CA GLU A 57 10.29 2.86 -3.84
C GLU A 57 10.06 2.77 -2.33
N THR A 58 9.79 1.56 -1.83
CA THR A 58 9.57 1.30 -0.41
C THR A 58 10.29 0.03 0.03
N PHE A 59 10.87 0.05 1.22
CA PHE A 59 11.61 -1.09 1.77
C PHE A 59 12.75 -1.58 0.85
N ALA A 60 13.51 -0.64 0.27
CA ALA A 60 14.63 -0.92 -0.63
C ALA A 60 15.90 -1.37 0.13
N GLU A 61 15.90 -1.29 1.46
CA GLU A 61 17.00 -1.74 2.31
C GLU A 61 17.11 -3.26 2.40
N GLN A 62 18.28 -3.73 2.84
CA GLN A 62 18.52 -5.12 3.22
C GLN A 62 17.50 -5.59 4.27
N GLY A 63 16.87 -6.74 4.04
CA GLY A 63 15.81 -7.27 4.90
C GLY A 63 14.46 -6.54 4.77
N GLY A 64 14.35 -5.57 3.86
CA GLY A 64 13.14 -4.78 3.64
C GLY A 64 11.90 -5.62 3.33
N ALA A 65 12.05 -6.71 2.56
CA ALA A 65 10.94 -7.60 2.24
C ALA A 65 10.38 -8.31 3.49
N LEU A 66 11.25 -8.79 4.39
CA LEU A 66 10.83 -9.50 5.60
C LEU A 66 10.14 -8.55 6.56
N LYS A 67 10.75 -7.38 6.77
CA LYS A 67 10.19 -6.31 7.59
C LYS A 67 8.82 -5.86 7.08
N PHE A 68 8.68 -5.63 5.78
CA PHE A 68 7.39 -5.29 5.17
C PHE A 68 6.33 -6.36 5.41
N GLY A 69 6.68 -7.64 5.22
CA GLY A 69 5.78 -8.76 5.46
C GLY A 69 5.25 -8.81 6.89
N LEU A 70 6.16 -8.75 7.87
CA LEU A 70 5.79 -8.82 9.29
C LEU A 70 5.01 -7.59 9.77
N LEU A 71 5.38 -6.38 9.33
CA LEU A 71 4.63 -5.15 9.65
C LEU A 71 3.24 -5.14 9.00
N SER A 72 3.14 -5.63 7.76
CA SER A 72 1.86 -5.74 7.05
C SER A 72 0.96 -6.75 7.76
N ALA A 73 1.51 -7.90 8.15
CA ALA A 73 0.79 -8.91 8.90
C ALA A 73 0.29 -8.38 10.25
N LEU A 74 1.13 -7.67 11.01
CA LEU A 74 0.73 -7.03 12.27
C LEU A 74 -0.39 -6.01 12.06
N THR A 75 -0.25 -5.15 11.05
CA THR A 75 -1.25 -4.12 10.74
C THR A 75 -2.57 -4.75 10.33
N THR A 76 -2.54 -5.80 9.51
CA THR A 76 -3.73 -6.55 9.10
C THR A 76 -4.41 -7.24 10.27
N LEU A 77 -3.65 -7.90 11.15
CA LEU A 77 -4.22 -8.53 12.36
C LEU A 77 -4.96 -7.51 13.24
N ARG A 78 -4.39 -6.32 13.44
CA ARG A 78 -5.06 -5.23 14.16
C ARG A 78 -6.34 -4.74 13.44
N LEU A 79 -6.36 -4.76 12.11
CA LEU A 79 -7.55 -4.40 11.34
C LEU A 79 -8.66 -5.46 11.42
N CYS A 80 -8.32 -6.73 11.64
CA CYS A 80 -9.30 -7.81 11.80
C CYS A 80 -10.30 -7.54 12.93
N ASP A 81 -9.89 -6.82 13.99
CA ASP A 81 -10.79 -6.49 15.11
C ASP A 81 -11.95 -5.58 14.71
N SER A 82 -11.83 -4.86 13.60
CA SER A 82 -12.87 -3.95 13.09
C SER A 82 -13.77 -4.57 12.01
N VAL A 83 -13.61 -5.86 11.71
CA VAL A 83 -14.25 -6.50 10.56
C VAL A 83 -14.97 -7.78 10.96
N MET A 84 -16.23 -7.90 10.54
CA MET A 84 -17.00 -9.13 10.61
C MET A 84 -16.86 -9.89 9.29
N PHE A 85 -16.15 -11.02 9.29
CA PHE A 85 -15.86 -11.78 8.07
C PHE A 85 -17.07 -12.53 7.51
N VAL A 86 -17.93 -13.04 8.40
CA VAL A 86 -19.12 -13.82 8.03
C VAL A 86 -20.37 -13.20 8.65
N PRO A 87 -20.88 -12.10 8.06
CA PRO A 87 -21.95 -11.30 8.67
C PRO A 87 -23.29 -12.05 8.80
N THR A 88 -23.52 -13.04 7.93
CA THR A 88 -24.75 -13.85 7.91
C THR A 88 -24.72 -15.04 8.86
N ALA A 89 -23.57 -15.37 9.46
CA ALA A 89 -23.44 -16.51 10.35
C ALA A 89 -24.04 -16.24 11.75
N THR A 90 -24.34 -17.30 12.49
CA THR A 90 -24.68 -17.21 13.92
C THR A 90 -23.47 -16.78 14.75
N ALA A 91 -23.70 -16.29 15.97
CA ALA A 91 -22.62 -15.90 16.88
C ALA A 91 -21.68 -17.08 17.20
N GLU A 92 -22.24 -18.27 17.45
CA GLU A 92 -21.48 -19.50 17.70
C GLU A 92 -20.59 -19.87 16.50
N THR A 93 -21.13 -19.84 15.29
CA THR A 93 -20.36 -20.10 14.07
C THR A 93 -19.24 -19.07 13.91
N ARG A 94 -19.50 -17.79 14.14
CA ARG A 94 -18.48 -16.73 14.09
C ARG A 94 -17.34 -16.97 15.08
N MET A 95 -17.65 -17.30 16.34
CA MET A 95 -16.62 -17.61 17.35
C MET A 95 -15.69 -18.74 16.91
N ARG A 96 -16.21 -19.72 16.15
CA ARG A 96 -15.42 -20.83 15.60
C ARG A 96 -14.57 -20.44 14.39
N VAL A 97 -15.09 -19.63 13.46
CA VAL A 97 -14.42 -19.35 12.18
C VAL A 97 -13.56 -18.08 12.18
N GLU A 98 -13.88 -17.07 12.99
CA GLU A 98 -13.13 -15.80 13.02
C GLU A 98 -11.63 -15.98 13.31
N PRO A 99 -11.19 -16.85 14.25
CA PRO A 99 -9.76 -17.12 14.44
C PRO A 99 -9.08 -17.69 13.18
N GLN A 100 -9.83 -18.40 12.33
CA GLN A 100 -9.34 -18.98 11.09
C GLN A 100 -9.20 -17.93 10.00
N TYR A 101 -10.15 -16.99 9.89
CA TYR A 101 -10.03 -15.82 9.00
C TYR A 101 -8.85 -14.92 9.39
N ARG A 102 -8.57 -14.75 10.69
CA ARG A 102 -7.39 -14.01 11.17
C ARG A 102 -6.09 -14.68 10.75
N PHE A 103 -6.01 -16.01 10.93
CA PHE A 103 -4.85 -16.78 10.49
C PHE A 103 -4.69 -16.72 8.96
N ALA A 104 -5.77 -16.88 8.22
CA ALA A 104 -5.82 -16.74 6.76
C ALA A 104 -5.34 -15.34 6.29
N ALA A 105 -5.76 -14.27 6.95
CA ALA A 105 -5.32 -12.91 6.63
C ALA A 105 -3.81 -12.70 6.90
N TYR A 106 -3.30 -13.28 7.98
CA TYR A 106 -1.87 -13.30 8.29
C TYR A 106 -1.07 -14.05 7.21
N CYS A 107 -1.51 -15.25 6.84
CA CYS A 107 -0.90 -16.04 5.77
C CYS A 107 -0.90 -15.32 4.42
N ALA A 108 -2.02 -14.69 4.03
CA ALA A 108 -2.13 -13.93 2.79
C ALA A 108 -1.14 -12.75 2.75
N CYS A 109 -0.95 -12.05 3.86
CA CYS A 109 0.03 -10.96 3.95
C CYS A 109 1.45 -11.45 3.65
N LEU A 110 1.88 -12.51 4.34
CA LEU A 110 3.23 -13.04 4.19
C LEU A 110 3.46 -13.66 2.81
N ALA A 111 2.48 -14.41 2.30
CA ALA A 111 2.55 -15.05 0.99
C ALA A 111 2.52 -14.05 -0.18
N THR A 112 2.04 -12.83 0.03
CA THR A 112 2.11 -11.79 -1.01
C THR A 112 3.55 -11.28 -1.22
N VAL A 113 4.41 -11.35 -0.19
CA VAL A 113 5.77 -10.78 -0.24
C VAL A 113 6.67 -11.44 -1.29
N PRO A 114 6.78 -12.78 -1.39
CA PRO A 114 7.53 -13.43 -2.45
C PRO A 114 7.08 -12.99 -3.86
N LEU A 115 5.79 -12.70 -4.05
CA LEU A 115 5.26 -12.28 -5.34
C LEU A 115 5.68 -10.85 -5.71
N ILE A 116 5.75 -9.95 -4.73
CA ILE A 116 6.28 -8.59 -4.91
C ILE A 116 7.77 -8.66 -5.26
N VAL A 117 8.53 -9.43 -4.48
CA VAL A 117 9.96 -9.69 -4.71
C VAL A 117 10.19 -10.26 -6.10
N PHE A 118 9.42 -11.28 -6.50
CA PHE A 118 9.52 -11.88 -7.83
C PHE A 118 9.33 -10.86 -8.95
N HIS A 119 8.44 -9.88 -8.76
CA HIS A 119 8.17 -8.86 -9.76
C HIS A 119 9.33 -7.86 -9.90
N HIS A 120 9.97 -7.48 -8.80
CA HIS A 120 10.98 -6.41 -8.79
C HIS A 120 12.43 -6.88 -8.86
N LEU A 121 12.72 -8.15 -8.55
CA LEU A 121 14.08 -8.63 -8.32
C LEU A 121 14.44 -9.82 -9.22
N ASN A 122 15.69 -9.80 -9.68
CA ASN A 122 16.44 -10.95 -10.13
C ASN A 122 17.39 -11.36 -9.00
N VAL A 123 17.31 -12.60 -8.55
CA VAL A 123 18.24 -13.16 -7.57
C VAL A 123 19.18 -14.09 -8.30
N ILE A 124 20.47 -14.01 -8.00
CA ILE A 124 21.52 -14.81 -8.63
C ILE A 124 22.22 -15.60 -7.54
N VAL A 125 22.19 -16.93 -7.68
CA VAL A 125 22.84 -17.87 -6.75
C VAL A 125 23.86 -18.67 -7.55
N SER A 126 25.12 -18.67 -7.12
CA SER A 126 26.21 -19.36 -7.84
C SER A 126 26.34 -18.95 -9.32
N GLY A 127 26.10 -17.67 -9.64
CA GLY A 127 26.13 -17.16 -11.02
C GLY A 127 24.94 -17.58 -11.89
N LYS A 128 23.91 -18.23 -11.34
CA LYS A 128 22.70 -18.62 -12.05
C LYS A 128 21.48 -17.88 -11.52
N PRO A 129 20.53 -17.45 -12.38
CA PRO A 129 19.26 -16.91 -11.93
C PRO A 129 18.51 -17.91 -11.06
N TRP A 130 18.12 -17.47 -9.87
CA TRP A 130 17.23 -18.19 -8.97
C TRP A 130 15.81 -17.64 -9.09
N SER A 131 14.84 -18.53 -8.89
CA SER A 131 13.42 -18.22 -8.93
C SER A 131 12.67 -19.13 -7.96
N PHE A 132 11.51 -18.67 -7.49
CA PHE A 132 10.58 -19.48 -6.71
C PHE A 132 10.07 -20.72 -7.47
N LEU A 133 10.22 -20.76 -8.80
CA LEU A 133 9.91 -21.93 -9.64
C LEU A 133 11.08 -22.92 -9.75
N SER A 134 12.21 -22.65 -9.10
CA SER A 134 13.35 -23.57 -9.13
C SER A 134 13.06 -24.83 -8.30
N SER A 135 13.91 -25.84 -8.43
CA SER A 135 13.84 -27.07 -7.62
C SER A 135 14.00 -26.82 -6.12
N GLN A 136 14.53 -25.66 -5.74
CA GLN A 136 14.69 -25.22 -4.35
C GLN A 136 13.97 -23.88 -4.17
N PRO A 137 12.65 -23.91 -3.87
CA PRO A 137 11.82 -22.71 -3.81
C PRO A 137 12.14 -21.82 -2.59
N MET A 138 12.81 -22.37 -1.59
CA MET A 138 13.37 -21.61 -0.47
C MET A 138 14.76 -21.11 -0.86
N LEU A 139 14.99 -19.80 -0.78
CA LEU A 139 16.30 -19.23 -1.07
C LEU A 139 17.37 -19.78 -0.10
N TRP A 140 17.00 -19.99 1.16
CA TRP A 140 17.85 -20.64 2.16
C TRP A 140 18.41 -22.00 1.68
N ASP A 141 17.55 -22.86 1.12
CA ASP A 141 17.96 -24.18 0.63
C ASP A 141 18.86 -24.09 -0.61
N ALA A 142 18.56 -23.12 -1.50
CA ALA A 142 19.40 -22.82 -2.65
C ALA A 142 20.80 -22.31 -2.25
N LEU A 143 20.90 -21.70 -1.07
CA LEU A 143 22.13 -21.14 -0.52
C LEU A 143 22.97 -22.12 0.28
N ALA A 144 22.49 -23.34 0.54
CA ALA A 144 23.16 -24.32 1.40
C ALA A 144 24.63 -24.61 1.01
N ARG A 145 25.00 -24.42 -0.27
CA ARG A 145 26.37 -24.65 -0.77
C ARG A 145 27.24 -23.40 -0.86
N THR A 146 26.67 -22.24 -1.14
CA THR A 146 27.46 -21.02 -1.40
C THR A 146 27.43 -20.02 -0.27
N GLY A 147 26.38 -20.04 0.56
CA GLY A 147 26.15 -19.07 1.64
C GLY A 147 26.00 -17.62 1.17
N THR A 148 26.05 -17.33 -0.14
CA THR A 148 25.98 -15.98 -0.69
C THR A 148 25.16 -15.94 -1.98
N TYR A 149 24.51 -14.79 -2.21
CA TYR A 149 23.74 -14.48 -3.40
C TYR A 149 23.88 -13.03 -3.81
N GLU A 150 23.55 -12.76 -5.06
CA GLU A 150 23.49 -11.42 -5.62
C GLU A 150 22.05 -11.08 -6.01
N VAL A 151 21.75 -9.79 -5.99
CA VAL A 151 20.44 -9.25 -6.32
C VAL A 151 20.60 -8.10 -7.27
N GLU A 152 19.79 -8.14 -8.33
CA GLU A 152 19.66 -7.11 -9.32
C GLU A 152 18.20 -6.68 -9.42
N TRP A 153 17.98 -5.38 -9.61
CA TRP A 153 16.64 -4.88 -9.85
C TRP A 153 16.21 -5.20 -11.28
N LYS A 154 15.02 -5.80 -11.44
CA LYS A 154 14.40 -5.92 -12.76
C LYS A 154 14.12 -4.54 -13.35
N PRO A 155 14.06 -4.43 -14.69
CA PRO A 155 13.46 -3.28 -15.35
C PRO A 155 12.03 -3.07 -14.86
N LEU A 156 11.58 -1.81 -14.83
CA LEU A 156 10.19 -1.51 -14.48
C LEU A 156 9.26 -2.19 -15.49
N SER A 157 8.41 -3.08 -14.99
CA SER A 157 7.38 -3.74 -15.80
C SER A 157 6.00 -3.31 -15.32
N PRO A 158 5.10 -2.87 -16.23
CA PRO A 158 3.73 -2.58 -15.86
C PRO A 158 2.93 -3.85 -15.51
N SER A 159 3.37 -5.03 -15.99
CA SER A 159 2.70 -6.30 -15.75
C SER A 159 3.15 -6.94 -14.44
N LYS A 160 2.27 -6.91 -13.45
CA LYS A 160 2.44 -7.63 -12.18
C LYS A 160 2.04 -9.11 -12.34
N PRO A 161 2.56 -10.02 -11.49
CA PRO A 161 2.17 -11.43 -11.53
C PRO A 161 0.65 -11.59 -11.42
N SER A 162 0.06 -12.40 -12.30
CA SER A 162 -1.35 -12.78 -12.18
C SER A 162 -1.56 -13.65 -10.94
N ALA A 163 -2.79 -13.74 -10.44
CA ALA A 163 -3.12 -14.63 -9.32
C ALA A 163 -2.73 -16.09 -9.60
N ALA A 164 -2.96 -16.58 -10.83
CA ALA A 164 -2.59 -17.93 -11.25
C ALA A 164 -1.07 -18.17 -11.17
N LEU A 165 -0.26 -17.23 -11.68
CA LEU A 165 1.19 -17.31 -11.54
C LEU A 165 1.62 -17.22 -10.08
N GLY A 166 0.95 -16.36 -9.29
CA GLY A 166 1.20 -16.23 -7.86
C GLY A 166 1.04 -17.54 -7.10
N MET A 167 -0.03 -18.28 -7.34
CA MET A 167 -0.24 -19.58 -6.70
C MET A 167 0.82 -20.61 -7.10
N LEU A 168 1.28 -20.60 -8.35
CA LEU A 168 2.36 -21.48 -8.80
C LEU A 168 3.69 -21.16 -8.10
N LEU A 169 4.01 -19.86 -7.97
CA LEU A 169 5.20 -19.37 -7.27
C LEU A 169 5.19 -19.69 -5.77
N LEU A 170 3.99 -19.86 -5.18
CA LEU A 170 3.81 -20.17 -3.76
C LEU A 170 3.65 -21.67 -3.46
N SER A 171 3.83 -22.53 -4.46
CA SER A 171 3.64 -23.99 -4.31
C SER A 171 4.45 -24.62 -3.17
N GLY A 172 5.64 -24.11 -2.88
CA GLY A 172 6.47 -24.55 -1.75
C GLY A 172 6.30 -23.75 -0.45
N PHE A 173 5.49 -22.69 -0.45
CA PHE A 173 5.42 -21.74 0.68
C PHE A 173 4.65 -22.30 1.88
N PHE A 174 3.58 -23.05 1.67
CA PHE A 174 2.71 -23.61 2.73
C PHE A 174 2.97 -25.09 2.98
N GLU A 175 2.60 -25.61 4.16
CA GLU A 175 2.76 -27.03 4.51
C GLU A 175 1.70 -27.88 3.84
N THR A 176 2.11 -29.08 3.41
CA THR A 176 1.16 -30.14 3.08
C THR A 176 0.30 -30.41 4.31
N GLY A 177 -1.03 -30.37 4.16
CA GLY A 177 -1.97 -30.59 5.24
C GLY A 177 -2.29 -29.37 6.11
N GLN A 178 -1.63 -28.21 5.90
CA GLN A 178 -1.84 -27.00 6.72
C GLN A 178 -3.30 -26.53 6.76
N TRP A 179 -4.09 -26.88 5.74
CA TRP A 179 -5.45 -26.39 5.52
C TRP A 179 -6.54 -27.40 5.85
N GLU A 180 -6.21 -28.62 6.30
CA GLU A 180 -7.17 -29.74 6.47
C GLU A 180 -8.32 -29.42 7.43
N ASN A 181 -8.06 -28.59 8.45
CA ASN A 181 -9.03 -28.24 9.50
C ASN A 181 -9.46 -26.77 9.46
N ILE A 182 -9.23 -26.10 8.32
CA ILE A 182 -9.61 -24.70 8.13
C ILE A 182 -10.88 -24.64 7.28
N ASP A 183 -11.76 -23.72 7.65
CA ASP A 183 -12.99 -23.42 6.92
C ASP A 183 -12.67 -23.12 5.45
N PRO A 184 -13.27 -23.83 4.48
CA PRO A 184 -12.96 -23.65 3.07
C PRO A 184 -13.15 -22.21 2.57
N ASP A 185 -14.11 -21.46 3.13
CA ASP A 185 -14.32 -20.07 2.76
C ASP A 185 -13.22 -19.14 3.29
N ALA A 186 -12.60 -19.47 4.43
CA ALA A 186 -11.43 -18.75 4.92
C ALA A 186 -10.21 -19.02 4.01
N VAL A 187 -10.01 -20.27 3.57
CA VAL A 187 -8.94 -20.63 2.62
C VAL A 187 -9.15 -19.95 1.27
N ARG A 188 -10.37 -19.98 0.73
CA ARG A 188 -10.72 -19.24 -0.49
C ARG A 188 -10.43 -17.76 -0.34
N GLY A 189 -10.90 -17.16 0.75
CA GLY A 189 -10.66 -15.75 1.06
C GLY A 189 -9.18 -15.40 1.12
N MET A 190 -8.34 -16.27 1.70
CA MET A 190 -6.89 -16.13 1.71
C MET A 190 -6.30 -16.12 0.29
N CYS A 191 -6.66 -17.10 -0.54
CA CYS A 191 -6.16 -17.19 -1.91
C CYS A 191 -6.52 -15.94 -2.71
N ASP A 192 -7.76 -15.44 -2.57
CA ASP A 192 -8.21 -14.20 -3.23
C ASP A 192 -7.49 -12.96 -2.71
N ALA A 193 -7.03 -12.98 -1.44
CA ALA A 193 -6.32 -11.88 -0.81
C ALA A 193 -4.82 -11.83 -1.12
N ILE A 194 -4.23 -12.93 -1.61
CA ILE A 194 -2.84 -12.95 -2.07
C ILE A 194 -2.76 -12.18 -3.38
N ASN A 195 -2.38 -10.90 -3.28
CA ASN A 195 -2.45 -9.96 -4.40
C ASN A 195 -1.27 -8.96 -4.37
N PRO A 196 -0.20 -9.19 -5.15
CA PRO A 196 0.95 -8.28 -5.21
C PRO A 196 0.61 -6.94 -5.88
N ALA A 197 -0.53 -6.84 -6.56
CA ALA A 197 -0.92 -5.63 -7.25
C ALA A 197 -1.50 -4.56 -6.32
N VAL A 198 -2.01 -4.96 -5.14
CA VAL A 198 -2.68 -4.08 -4.18
C VAL A 198 -3.88 -3.35 -4.84
N ILE A 199 -4.40 -3.90 -5.94
CA ILE A 199 -5.58 -3.39 -6.66
C ILE A 199 -6.81 -4.01 -6.01
N GLN A 200 -7.83 -3.20 -5.75
CA GLN A 200 -9.12 -3.69 -5.30
C GLN A 200 -9.82 -4.44 -6.44
N PRO A 201 -10.04 -5.77 -6.33
CA PRO A 201 -10.82 -6.49 -7.34
C PRO A 201 -12.32 -6.17 -7.21
N PRO A 202 -13.10 -6.28 -8.29
CA PRO A 202 -14.55 -6.27 -8.22
C PRO A 202 -15.03 -7.41 -7.30
N GLY A 203 -15.92 -7.10 -6.34
CA GLY A 203 -16.40 -8.10 -5.39
C GLY A 203 -15.38 -8.53 -4.32
N GLU A 204 -14.37 -7.70 -4.05
CA GLU A 204 -13.37 -7.95 -2.99
C GLU A 204 -14.01 -8.41 -1.67
N LEU A 205 -13.60 -9.59 -1.20
CA LEU A 205 -14.01 -10.13 0.09
C LEU A 205 -13.43 -9.31 1.24
N ALA A 206 -14.08 -9.37 2.41
CA ALA A 206 -13.64 -8.65 3.61
C ALA A 206 -12.18 -8.95 3.98
N LEU A 207 -11.75 -10.21 3.82
CA LEU A 207 -10.36 -10.63 4.04
C LEU A 207 -9.39 -9.95 3.06
N GLY A 208 -9.67 -9.97 1.75
CA GLY A 208 -8.86 -9.28 0.75
C GLY A 208 -8.71 -7.79 1.04
N LYS A 209 -9.81 -7.14 1.41
CA LYS A 209 -9.83 -5.72 1.76
C LYS A 209 -8.90 -5.40 2.92
N ILE A 210 -8.93 -6.16 4.02
CA ILE A 210 -8.08 -5.86 5.18
C ILE A 210 -6.60 -6.13 4.91
N VAL A 211 -6.27 -7.17 4.14
CA VAL A 211 -4.89 -7.49 3.74
C VAL A 211 -4.33 -6.35 2.90
N ARG A 212 -5.09 -5.90 1.89
CA ARG A 212 -4.74 -4.77 1.05
C ARG A 212 -4.55 -3.49 1.87
N LEU A 213 -5.50 -3.17 2.76
CA LEU A 213 -5.40 -1.99 3.62
C LEU A 213 -4.18 -2.06 4.56
N GLY A 214 -3.85 -3.23 5.11
CA GLY A 214 -2.66 -3.43 5.93
C GLY A 214 -1.39 -3.12 5.16
N GLN A 215 -1.23 -3.67 3.95
CA GLN A 215 -0.09 -3.41 3.08
C GLN A 215 0.02 -1.94 2.65
N VAL A 216 -1.10 -1.31 2.27
CA VAL A 216 -1.14 0.13 1.92
C VAL A 216 -0.70 0.97 3.11
N LYS A 217 -1.23 0.73 4.31
CA LYS A 217 -0.87 1.49 5.51
C LYS A 217 0.62 1.40 5.83
N VAL A 218 1.22 0.22 5.70
CA VAL A 218 2.65 0.03 5.95
C VAL A 218 3.50 0.76 4.90
N ARG A 219 3.13 0.68 3.61
CA ARG A 219 3.81 1.45 2.55
C ARG A 219 3.73 2.95 2.78
N THR A 220 2.54 3.46 3.09
CA THR A 220 2.35 4.89 3.38
C THR A 220 3.14 5.33 4.61
N ALA A 221 3.12 4.54 5.69
CA ALA A 221 3.92 4.85 6.88
C ALA A 221 5.42 4.89 6.57
N GLU A 222 5.91 3.97 5.74
CA GLU A 222 7.31 3.95 5.30
C GLU A 222 7.66 5.15 4.42
N GLN A 223 6.81 5.53 3.48
CA GLN A 223 7.01 6.73 2.64
C GLN A 223 7.05 8.01 3.49
N ILE A 224 6.18 8.10 4.51
CA ILE A 224 6.20 9.21 5.47
C ILE A 224 7.52 9.18 6.29
N ARG A 225 7.95 8.01 6.77
CA ARG A 225 9.22 7.86 7.49
C ARG A 225 10.41 8.27 6.62
N ALA A 226 10.45 7.83 5.36
CA ALA A 226 11.52 8.15 4.43
C ALA A 226 11.57 9.66 4.09
N SER A 227 10.41 10.30 3.90
CA SER A 227 10.33 11.75 3.64
C SER A 227 10.67 12.61 4.86
N THR A 228 10.40 12.12 6.08
CA THR A 228 10.74 12.83 7.33
C THR A 228 12.18 12.60 7.79
N ALA A 229 12.82 11.50 7.37
CA ALA A 229 14.21 11.19 7.68
C ALA A 229 15.23 12.00 6.85
N PHE A 230 14.77 12.80 5.87
CA PHE A 230 15.65 13.71 5.13
C PHE A 230 16.06 14.88 6.02
N VAL A 231 17.27 14.81 6.59
CA VAL A 231 17.96 15.94 7.23
C VAL A 231 18.72 16.71 6.14
N PRO A 232 18.41 17.99 5.85
CA PRO A 232 19.19 18.78 4.91
C PRO A 232 20.53 19.13 5.55
N GLY A 233 21.59 18.45 5.14
CA GLY A 233 22.94 18.65 5.69
C GLY A 233 23.94 17.63 5.18
N GLY A 234 24.07 17.48 3.87
CA GLY A 234 25.05 16.62 3.23
C GLY A 234 24.94 16.79 1.73
N SER A 235 25.88 17.53 1.15
CA SER A 235 25.96 17.91 -0.26
C SER A 235 25.60 16.75 -1.19
N SER A 236 24.51 16.92 -1.93
CA SER A 236 24.11 16.05 -3.04
C SER A 236 25.11 16.22 -4.18
N PRO A 237 25.34 15.21 -5.05
CA PRO A 237 26.19 15.32 -6.25
C PRO A 237 25.79 16.44 -7.22
N THR A 238 24.62 17.06 -7.01
CA THR A 238 24.15 18.24 -7.72
C THR A 238 24.87 19.53 -7.28
N ASP A 239 25.36 19.62 -6.03
CA ASP A 239 26.07 20.81 -5.54
C ASP A 239 27.49 20.92 -6.11
N ALA A 240 28.13 19.79 -6.45
CA ALA A 240 29.40 19.77 -7.16
C ALA A 240 29.25 20.25 -8.61
N MET A 241 28.16 19.89 -9.29
CA MET A 241 27.86 20.37 -10.65
C MET A 241 27.52 21.87 -10.68
N VAL A 242 26.89 22.41 -9.62
CA VAL A 242 26.60 23.83 -9.49
C VAL A 242 27.87 24.63 -9.13
N ALA A 243 28.76 24.08 -8.30
CA ALA A 243 30.03 24.73 -7.97
C ALA A 243 31.02 24.77 -9.16
N ASP A 244 31.04 23.73 -9.99
CA ASP A 244 31.86 23.71 -11.21
C ASP A 244 31.28 24.63 -12.31
N ALA A 245 29.95 24.80 -12.38
CA ALA A 245 29.31 25.78 -13.26
C ALA A 245 29.63 27.23 -12.86
N ILE A 246 29.81 27.49 -11.56
CA ILE A 246 30.22 28.81 -11.04
C ILE A 246 31.71 29.09 -11.32
N LYS A 247 32.58 28.06 -11.37
CA LYS A 247 33.99 28.23 -11.76
C LYS A 247 34.22 28.40 -13.26
N ALA A 248 33.32 27.88 -14.10
CA ALA A 248 33.43 27.92 -15.55
C ALA A 248 33.08 29.28 -16.19
N THR A 249 32.65 30.30 -15.42
CA THR A 249 32.18 31.60 -15.94
C THR A 249 33.13 32.79 -15.70
N THR A 250 34.39 32.54 -15.32
CA THR A 250 35.39 33.60 -15.11
C THR A 250 36.32 33.89 -16.31
N ALA A 251 35.91 33.64 -17.55
CA ALA A 251 36.69 34.02 -18.72
C ALA A 251 35.82 34.53 -19.89
N GLU A 252 36.04 35.82 -20.16
CA GLU A 252 35.90 36.58 -21.41
C GLU A 252 34.57 36.62 -22.19
N ASN A 253 34.05 37.85 -22.24
CA ASN A 253 33.12 38.44 -23.20
C ASN A 253 33.01 37.74 -24.55
N ILE A 254 31.86 37.11 -24.78
CA ILE A 254 31.25 37.05 -26.12
C ILE A 254 29.80 37.51 -25.95
N MET A 255 29.51 38.72 -26.44
CA MET A 255 28.14 39.15 -26.71
C MET A 255 27.60 38.35 -27.89
N LEU A 256 26.54 37.60 -27.68
CA LEU A 256 25.58 37.19 -28.70
C LEU A 256 24.17 37.44 -28.16
N GLU A 257 23.30 37.84 -29.10
CA GLU A 257 22.03 38.55 -28.98
C GLU A 257 21.00 38.02 -27.95
N PRO A 258 20.06 38.88 -27.49
CA PRO A 258 19.08 38.50 -26.48
C PRO A 258 18.07 37.53 -27.08
N ILE A 259 18.19 36.25 -26.71
CA ILE A 259 17.06 35.33 -26.78
C ILE A 259 16.15 35.69 -25.62
N ALA A 260 14.94 36.14 -25.97
CA ALA A 260 13.88 36.47 -25.03
C ALA A 260 13.64 35.31 -24.06
N THR A 261 13.77 35.63 -22.77
CA THR A 261 13.31 34.83 -21.64
C THR A 261 11.87 34.38 -21.88
N PRO A 262 11.56 33.07 -22.00
CA PRO A 262 10.22 32.61 -21.73
C PRO A 262 10.05 32.70 -20.21
N ALA A 263 9.23 33.66 -19.77
CA ALA A 263 8.71 33.65 -18.42
C ALA A 263 8.10 32.27 -18.15
N ALA A 264 8.66 31.53 -17.20
CA ALA A 264 8.07 30.29 -16.73
C ALA A 264 6.77 30.64 -15.99
N GLN A 265 5.69 30.74 -16.77
CA GLN A 265 4.34 30.74 -16.26
C GLN A 265 4.08 29.39 -15.61
N SER A 266 3.86 29.36 -14.30
CA SER A 266 3.14 28.27 -13.66
C SER A 266 1.74 28.24 -14.26
N GLN A 267 1.55 27.45 -15.33
CA GLN A 267 0.22 27.17 -15.84
C GLN A 267 -0.48 26.26 -14.83
N GLU A 268 -1.35 26.88 -14.04
CA GLU A 268 -2.47 26.21 -13.38
C GLU A 268 -3.18 25.36 -14.44
N PRO A 269 -3.30 24.04 -14.26
CA PRO A 269 -3.88 23.16 -15.27
C PRO A 269 -5.29 23.63 -15.59
N GLU A 270 -5.63 23.71 -16.88
CA GLU A 270 -6.92 24.23 -17.34
C GLU A 270 -8.09 23.64 -16.53
N PRO A 271 -9.09 24.47 -16.19
CA PRO A 271 -10.23 24.07 -15.38
C PRO A 271 -11.01 22.96 -16.08
N ARG A 272 -10.79 21.70 -15.67
CA ARG A 272 -11.60 20.56 -16.13
C ARG A 272 -13.09 20.88 -15.95
N PRO A 273 -13.95 20.63 -16.95
CA PRO A 273 -15.38 20.91 -16.86
C PRO A 273 -15.99 20.15 -15.67
N ILE A 274 -16.91 20.81 -14.95
CA ILE A 274 -17.62 20.16 -13.85
C ILE A 274 -18.51 19.05 -14.44
N PRO A 275 -18.38 17.79 -13.99
CA PRO A 275 -19.24 16.71 -14.44
C PRO A 275 -20.73 17.07 -14.29
N GLN A 276 -21.53 16.79 -15.32
CA GLN A 276 -22.96 17.15 -15.37
C GLN A 276 -23.74 16.65 -14.14
N LYS A 277 -23.42 15.44 -13.67
CA LYS A 277 -24.01 14.86 -12.45
C LYS A 277 -23.83 15.74 -11.19
N ILE A 278 -22.71 16.44 -11.07
CA ILE A 278 -22.44 17.37 -9.96
C ILE A 278 -23.24 18.65 -10.13
N VAL A 279 -23.41 19.12 -11.38
CA VAL A 279 -24.23 20.30 -11.68
C VAL A 279 -25.71 20.04 -11.35
N GLU A 280 -26.25 18.89 -11.79
CA GLU A 280 -27.63 18.48 -11.51
C GLU A 280 -27.88 18.34 -10.00
N TRP A 281 -26.94 17.73 -9.28
CA TRP A 281 -27.01 17.64 -7.82
C TRP A 281 -26.95 19.02 -7.13
N ALA A 282 -26.02 19.89 -7.54
CA ALA A 282 -25.90 21.22 -6.94
C ALA A 282 -27.15 22.08 -7.16
N ASN A 283 -27.78 21.96 -8.33
CA ASN A 283 -29.07 22.60 -8.63
C ASN A 283 -30.21 22.00 -7.81
N ALA A 284 -30.25 20.67 -7.65
CA ALA A 284 -31.26 20.03 -6.81
C ALA A 284 -31.14 20.47 -5.35
N VAL A 285 -29.92 20.55 -4.81
CA VAL A 285 -29.67 20.98 -3.42
C VAL A 285 -29.98 22.46 -3.20
N SER A 286 -29.69 23.34 -4.16
CA SER A 286 -29.99 24.79 -4.05
C SER A 286 -31.49 25.09 -4.03
N HIS A 287 -32.31 24.31 -4.73
CA HIS A 287 -33.77 24.48 -4.71
C HIS A 287 -34.46 23.97 -3.44
N VAL A 288 -33.76 23.23 -2.57
CA VAL A 288 -34.29 22.79 -1.27
C VAL A 288 -34.07 23.91 -0.24
N LYS A 289 -35.11 24.74 -0.03
CA LYS A 289 -35.08 25.87 0.93
C LYS A 289 -34.65 25.48 2.35
N GLU A 290 -34.87 24.24 2.76
CA GLU A 290 -34.46 23.72 4.08
C GLU A 290 -32.94 23.46 4.20
N MET A 291 -32.23 23.32 3.08
CA MET A 291 -30.79 23.04 3.05
C MET A 291 -29.94 24.31 2.90
N ALA A 292 -30.50 25.36 2.31
CA ALA A 292 -29.83 26.65 2.17
C ALA A 292 -29.55 27.29 3.54
N GLY A 293 -28.30 27.70 3.79
CA GLY A 293 -27.89 28.40 5.02
C GLY A 293 -27.66 27.52 6.24
N LYS A 294 -28.08 26.24 6.21
CA LYS A 294 -27.85 25.27 7.29
C LYS A 294 -26.99 24.09 6.87
N ASP A 295 -27.33 23.47 5.74
CA ASP A 295 -26.67 22.26 5.24
C ASP A 295 -25.68 22.58 4.10
N VAL A 296 -25.83 23.75 3.46
CA VAL A 296 -24.86 24.37 2.53
C VAL A 296 -24.64 25.82 2.93
N VAL A 297 -23.39 26.19 3.22
CA VAL A 297 -23.00 27.55 3.64
C VAL A 297 -21.87 28.05 2.75
N VAL A 298 -22.13 29.12 1.98
CA VAL A 298 -21.08 29.80 1.20
C VAL A 298 -20.23 30.64 2.14
N LEU A 299 -18.90 30.46 2.06
CA LEU A 299 -17.91 31.13 2.90
C LEU A 299 -17.43 32.44 2.25
N PRO A 300 -16.86 33.39 3.03
CA PRO A 300 -16.44 34.69 2.51
C PRO A 300 -15.33 34.65 1.45
N ASP A 301 -14.56 33.55 1.40
CA ASP A 301 -13.51 33.29 0.41
C ASP A 301 -14.07 32.76 -0.94
N GLY A 302 -15.39 32.66 -1.05
CA GLY A 302 -16.08 32.15 -2.23
C GLY A 302 -16.23 30.63 -2.28
N THR A 303 -15.68 29.89 -1.31
CA THR A 303 -15.86 28.44 -1.18
C THR A 303 -17.22 28.11 -0.55
N ALA A 304 -17.61 26.83 -0.51
CA ALA A 304 -18.83 26.43 0.19
C ALA A 304 -18.57 25.23 1.10
N ARG A 305 -19.11 25.28 2.33
CA ARG A 305 -19.18 24.15 3.24
C ARG A 305 -20.48 23.38 2.98
N VAL A 306 -20.37 22.12 2.60
CA VAL A 306 -21.48 21.20 2.34
C VAL A 306 -21.47 20.11 3.41
N THR A 307 -22.57 19.96 4.15
CA THR A 307 -22.70 18.92 5.17
C THR A 307 -22.93 17.54 4.57
N VAL A 308 -22.71 16.48 5.36
CA VAL A 308 -23.04 15.09 4.99
C VAL A 308 -24.50 14.93 4.57
N LYS A 309 -25.41 15.69 5.17
CA LYS A 309 -26.85 15.67 4.84
C LYS A 309 -27.12 16.22 3.44
N ALA A 310 -26.48 17.32 3.05
CA ALA A 310 -26.59 17.86 1.69
C ALA A 310 -25.87 16.97 0.65
N LEU A 311 -24.72 16.38 1.01
CA LEU A 311 -24.01 15.41 0.15
C LEU A 311 -24.83 14.16 -0.15
N GLY A 312 -25.71 13.74 0.77
CA GLY A 312 -26.59 12.58 0.61
C GLY A 312 -27.92 12.88 -0.09
N HIS A 313 -28.11 14.09 -0.64
CA HIS A 313 -29.36 14.43 -1.30
C HIS A 313 -29.47 13.72 -2.67
N GLY A 314 -30.44 12.80 -2.78
CA GLY A 314 -30.75 12.08 -4.03
C GLY A 314 -29.78 10.96 -4.42
N VAL A 315 -28.63 10.84 -3.76
CA VAL A 315 -27.60 9.82 -4.00
C VAL A 315 -26.89 9.44 -2.70
N SER A 316 -26.08 8.37 -2.71
CA SER A 316 -25.29 8.03 -1.53
C SER A 316 -24.19 9.07 -1.26
N VAL A 317 -23.95 9.41 0.00
CA VAL A 317 -22.93 10.38 0.43
C VAL A 317 -21.55 10.04 -0.14
N LYS A 318 -21.20 8.74 -0.12
CA LYS A 318 -19.92 8.23 -0.61
C LYS A 318 -19.75 8.49 -2.10
N GLU A 319 -20.78 8.20 -2.89
CA GLU A 319 -20.76 8.38 -4.35
C GLU A 319 -20.64 9.85 -4.75
N MET A 320 -21.41 10.74 -4.13
CA MET A 320 -21.32 12.18 -4.43
C MET A 320 -19.95 12.75 -4.02
N TYR A 321 -19.43 12.34 -2.86
CA TYR A 321 -18.10 12.74 -2.42
C TYR A 321 -17.00 12.31 -3.40
N GLU A 322 -17.02 11.04 -3.85
CA GLU A 322 -16.05 10.52 -4.82
C GLU A 322 -16.13 11.26 -6.17
N CYS A 323 -17.33 11.60 -6.64
CA CYS A 323 -17.52 12.44 -7.83
C CYS A 323 -16.92 13.84 -7.68
N ILE A 324 -17.16 14.54 -6.56
CA ILE A 324 -16.63 15.89 -6.32
C ILE A 324 -15.10 15.85 -6.13
N TYR A 325 -14.59 14.83 -5.44
CA TYR A 325 -13.16 14.65 -5.19
C TYR A 325 -12.38 14.37 -6.49
N SER A 326 -12.85 13.43 -7.30
CA SER A 326 -12.24 13.10 -8.60
C SER A 326 -12.29 14.25 -9.61
N ALA A 327 -13.29 15.14 -9.50
CA ALA A 327 -13.37 16.38 -10.27
C ALA A 327 -12.41 17.48 -9.78
N GLY A 328 -11.66 17.25 -8.70
CA GLY A 328 -10.72 18.22 -8.12
C GLY A 328 -11.41 19.42 -7.48
N LEU A 329 -12.68 19.26 -7.07
CA LEU A 329 -13.53 20.32 -6.51
C LEU A 329 -13.55 20.33 -4.97
N VAL A 330 -12.96 19.33 -4.31
CA VAL A 330 -12.78 19.31 -2.86
C VAL A 330 -11.55 20.12 -2.47
N GLU A 331 -11.71 20.99 -1.49
CA GLU A 331 -10.62 21.79 -0.93
C GLU A 331 -10.17 21.25 0.44
N LYS A 332 -11.14 20.94 1.31
CA LYS A 332 -10.86 20.39 2.64
C LYS A 332 -11.98 19.44 3.07
N LYS A 333 -11.60 18.34 3.72
CA LYS A 333 -12.53 17.41 4.37
C LYS A 333 -12.62 17.72 5.86
N GLU A 334 -13.83 17.76 6.41
CA GLU A 334 -14.12 17.90 7.83
C GLU A 334 -14.96 16.68 8.30
N ASP A 335 -15.11 16.50 9.61
CA ASP A 335 -15.73 15.29 10.18
C ASP A 335 -17.20 15.06 9.75
N ARG A 336 -17.95 16.14 9.49
CA ARG A 336 -19.37 16.08 9.06
C ARG A 336 -19.68 17.00 7.89
N SER A 337 -18.66 17.49 7.20
CA SER A 337 -18.78 18.43 6.09
C SER A 337 -17.59 18.35 5.16
N VAL A 338 -17.74 18.92 3.98
CA VAL A 338 -16.68 19.08 2.98
C VAL A 338 -16.70 20.53 2.51
N VAL A 339 -15.53 21.15 2.47
CA VAL A 339 -15.33 22.47 1.86
C VAL A 339 -15.00 22.26 0.39
N VAL A 340 -15.81 22.85 -0.49
CA VAL A 340 -15.67 22.76 -1.94
C VAL A 340 -15.21 24.09 -2.52
N LYS A 341 -14.40 24.00 -3.58
CA LYS A 341 -13.81 25.15 -4.26
C LYS A 341 -14.87 26.11 -4.81
N ALA A 342 -14.49 27.37 -4.98
CA ALA A 342 -15.37 28.44 -5.43
C ALA A 342 -16.16 28.15 -6.73
N ARG A 343 -15.58 27.36 -7.64
CA ARG A 343 -16.22 26.97 -8.89
C ARG A 343 -17.48 26.09 -8.70
N LEU A 344 -17.49 25.23 -7.69
CA LEU A 344 -18.68 24.46 -7.32
C LEU A 344 -19.60 25.30 -6.43
N ALA A 345 -19.04 26.10 -5.53
CA ALA A 345 -19.80 27.00 -4.67
C ALA A 345 -20.73 27.95 -5.45
N ALA A 346 -20.25 28.45 -6.60
CA ALA A 346 -21.02 29.34 -7.48
C ALA A 346 -22.31 28.70 -8.03
N LEU A 347 -22.42 27.37 -8.06
CA LEU A 347 -23.64 26.68 -8.49
C LEU A 347 -24.75 26.74 -7.42
N PHE A 348 -24.40 26.89 -6.14
CA PHE A 348 -25.40 27.01 -5.06
C PHE A 348 -26.01 28.41 -4.94
N VAL A 349 -25.41 29.41 -5.59
CA VAL A 349 -25.88 30.81 -5.56
C VAL A 349 -26.83 31.13 -6.73
N LYS A 350 -26.86 30.27 -7.76
CA LYS A 350 -27.62 30.50 -9.00
C LYS A 350 -29.04 29.89 -9.02
N GLY A 351 -29.39 29.04 -8.05
CA GLY A 351 -30.71 28.40 -7.92
C GLY A 351 -31.44 28.89 -6.69
#